data_AF-A0A9Q9HT87-F1
#
_entry.id   AF-A0A9Q9HT87-F1
#
_cell.length_a   1.000
_cell.length_b   1.000
_cell.length_c   1.000
_cell.angle_alpha   90.00
_cell.angle_beta   90.00
_cell.angle_gamma   90.00
#
_symmetry.space_group_name_H-M   'P 1'
#
loop_
_entity.id
_entity.type
_entity.pdbx_description
1 polymer ?
#
loop_
_entity_poly.entity_id
_entity_poly.type
_entity_poly.pdbx_seq_one_letter_code
_entity_poly.pdbx_strand_id
1 'polypeptide(L)'
;MEKKKPSRQQVYTLLVQIGRKDGDGLPDGATGAALMIYASGVDEAEAVRETVAILKQADTAPLDVTGYGTLEEREAEGHEIGDEERALMQRALEENAVIVAQMTPFFDGEEPVFH
;
A
#
# COMPACT_ATOMS: atom_id res chain seq x y z
N MET A 1 30.58 2.40 -10.11
CA MET A 1 29.26 2.05 -9.54
C MET A 1 29.52 1.25 -8.28
N GLU A 2 29.37 1.85 -7.10
CA GLU A 2 29.45 1.11 -5.84
C GLU A 2 28.29 0.12 -5.78
N LYS A 3 28.60 -1.16 -5.54
CA LYS A 3 27.57 -2.16 -5.29
C LYS A 3 26.92 -1.81 -3.96
N LYS A 4 25.70 -1.26 -3.99
CA LYS A 4 24.84 -1.05 -2.82
C LYS A 4 24.81 -2.38 -2.06
N LYS A 5 25.14 -2.37 -0.76
CA LYS A 5 25.01 -3.56 0.09
C LYS A 5 23.59 -4.11 -0.07
N PRO A 6 23.36 -5.44 -0.05
CA PRO A 6 22.02 -6.00 -0.13
C PRO A 6 21.16 -5.31 0.93
N SER A 7 20.16 -4.55 0.49
CA SER A 7 19.23 -3.92 1.41
C SER A 7 18.49 -5.05 2.11
N ARG A 8 18.34 -4.95 3.44
CA ARG A 8 17.43 -5.84 4.17
C ARG A 8 15.97 -5.51 3.88
N GLN A 9 15.73 -4.41 3.17
CA GLN A 9 14.39 -3.99 2.80
C GLN A 9 13.83 -4.96 1.77
N GLN A 10 12.55 -5.26 1.98
CA GLN A 10 11.68 -5.94 1.06
C GLN A 10 10.53 -4.99 0.74
N VAL A 11 9.71 -5.37 -0.24
CA VAL A 11 8.50 -4.65 -0.59
C VAL A 11 7.30 -5.51 -0.23
N TYR A 12 6.43 -4.92 0.59
CA TYR A 12 5.22 -5.53 1.12
C TYR A 12 4.00 -5.00 0.38
N THR A 13 3.03 -5.88 0.14
CA THR A 13 1.69 -5.48 -0.30
C THR A 13 0.81 -5.29 0.92
N LEU A 14 0.26 -4.09 1.10
CA LEU A 14 -0.65 -3.75 2.20
C LEU A 14 -1.99 -3.28 1.63
N LEU A 15 -3.09 -3.76 2.20
CA LEU A 15 -4.42 -3.19 1.99
C LEU A 15 -4.78 -2.36 3.21
N VAL A 16 -4.96 -1.06 3.00
CA VAL A 16 -5.30 -0.13 4.06
C VAL A 16 -6.71 0.39 3.81
N GLN A 17 -7.58 0.22 4.80
CA GLN A 17 -8.88 0.88 4.79
C GLN A 17 -8.75 2.23 5.47
N ILE A 18 -9.26 3.28 4.83
CA ILE A 18 -9.33 4.63 5.37
C ILE A 18 -10.79 5.07 5.49
N GLY A 19 -11.09 5.87 6.52
CA GLY A 19 -12.38 6.53 6.68
C GLY A 19 -12.37 7.94 6.10
N ARG A 20 -13.58 8.50 5.85
CA ARG A 20 -13.74 9.89 5.41
C ARG A 20 -13.26 10.87 6.50
N LYS A 21 -12.47 11.86 6.08
CA LYS A 21 -11.99 12.99 6.88
C LYS A 21 -11.89 14.25 6.01
N ASP A 22 -12.04 15.42 6.63
CA ASP A 22 -11.82 16.69 5.95
C ASP A 22 -10.39 16.78 5.39
N GLY A 23 -10.31 17.04 4.09
CA GLY A 23 -9.03 17.18 3.36
C GLY A 23 -8.37 15.86 2.96
N ASP A 24 -9.03 14.72 3.09
CA ASP A 24 -8.45 13.40 2.76
C ASP A 24 -8.29 13.11 1.25
N GLY A 25 -8.81 14.00 0.40
CA GLY A 25 -8.74 13.87 -1.05
C GLY A 25 -9.67 12.80 -1.65
N LEU A 26 -10.55 12.18 -0.85
CA LEU A 26 -11.53 11.22 -1.38
C LEU A 26 -12.61 11.94 -2.21
N PRO A 27 -13.18 11.26 -3.24
CA PRO A 27 -14.27 11.80 -4.03
C PRO A 27 -15.48 12.24 -3.19
N ASP A 28 -16.25 13.20 -3.71
CA ASP A 28 -17.48 13.66 -3.05
C ASP A 28 -18.47 12.51 -2.85
N GLY A 29 -19.06 12.44 -1.66
CA GLY A 29 -19.99 11.38 -1.27
C GLY A 29 -19.34 10.07 -0.81
N ALA A 30 -18.01 9.94 -0.88
CA ALA A 30 -17.32 8.77 -0.35
C ALA A 30 -17.33 8.75 1.18
N THR A 31 -17.53 7.57 1.77
CA THR A 31 -17.48 7.34 3.23
C THR A 31 -16.14 6.79 3.70
N GLY A 32 -15.30 6.35 2.76
CA GLY A 32 -13.96 5.83 2.99
C GLY A 32 -13.35 5.30 1.70
N ALA A 33 -12.23 4.58 1.80
CA ALA A 33 -11.66 3.85 0.68
C ALA A 33 -10.79 2.69 1.14
N ALA A 34 -10.61 1.72 0.24
CA ALA A 34 -9.53 0.75 0.30
C ALA A 34 -8.35 1.22 -0.55
N LEU A 35 -7.15 1.17 0.01
CA LEU A 35 -5.90 1.50 -0.66
C LEU A 35 -5.04 0.24 -0.77
N MET A 36 -4.73 -0.19 -1.98
CA MET A 36 -3.66 -1.16 -2.22
C MET A 36 -2.34 -0.40 -2.25
N ILE A 37 -1.41 -0.77 -1.37
CA ILE A 37 -0.16 -0.05 -1.13
C ILE A 37 1.02 -0.99 -1.28
N TYR A 38 2.04 -0.53 -2.00
CA TYR A 38 3.37 -1.11 -1.99
C TYR A 38 4.28 -0.32 -1.08
N ALA A 39 4.71 -0.94 0.01
CA ALA A 39 5.50 -0.31 1.05
C ALA A 39 6.83 -1.03 1.23
N SER A 40 7.92 -0.27 1.24
CA SER A 40 9.23 -0.80 1.62
C SER A 40 9.36 -0.93 3.14
N GLY A 41 10.07 -1.97 3.60
CA GLY A 41 10.34 -2.19 5.02
C GLY A 41 11.30 -3.35 5.24
N VAL A 42 11.99 -3.39 6.38
CA VAL A 42 12.85 -4.52 6.80
C VAL A 42 12.04 -5.70 7.31
N ASP A 43 10.84 -5.43 7.83
CA ASP A 43 9.81 -6.38 8.21
C ASP A 43 8.43 -5.78 7.95
N GLU A 44 7.40 -6.63 7.95
CA GLU A 44 6.02 -6.21 7.72
C GLU A 44 5.56 -5.16 8.74
N ALA A 45 5.95 -5.32 10.01
CA ALA A 45 5.52 -4.42 11.07
C ALA A 45 6.08 -3.01 10.88
N GLU A 46 7.30 -2.86 10.36
CA GLU A 46 7.88 -1.59 9.94
C GLU A 46 7.11 -1.00 8.76
N ALA A 47 6.88 -1.78 7.70
CA ALA A 47 6.13 -1.32 6.54
C ALA A 47 4.73 -0.80 6.93
N VAL A 48 4.04 -1.49 7.84
CA VAL A 48 2.74 -1.08 8.39
C VAL A 48 2.87 0.23 9.18
N ARG A 49 3.84 0.34 10.10
CA ARG A 49 4.02 1.56 10.91
C ARG A 49 4.31 2.78 10.04
N GLU A 50 5.21 2.65 9.08
CA GLU A 50 5.58 3.74 8.17
C GLU A 50 4.41 4.13 7.27
N THR A 51 3.67 3.15 6.73
CA THR A 51 2.47 3.41 5.92
C THR A 51 1.43 4.19 6.69
N VAL A 52 1.13 3.79 7.93
CA VAL A 52 0.18 4.52 8.78
C VAL A 52 0.68 5.94 9.10
N ALA A 53 1.98 6.12 9.34
CA ALA A 53 2.55 7.43 9.62
C ALA A 53 2.43 8.37 8.41
N ILE A 54 2.78 7.90 7.20
CA ILE A 54 2.68 8.67 5.96
C ILE A 54 1.23 9.02 5.64
N LEU A 55 0.30 8.06 5.76
CA LEU A 55 -1.11 8.31 5.50
C LEU A 55 -1.72 9.37 6.44
N LYS A 56 -1.33 9.37 7.71
CA LYS A 56 -1.73 10.41 8.68
C LYS A 56 -1.13 11.77 8.34
N GLN A 57 0.11 11.82 7.87
CA GLN A 57 0.74 13.07 7.39
C GLN A 57 0.05 13.61 6.13
N ALA A 58 -0.51 12.72 5.30
CA ALA A 58 -1.31 13.06 4.13
C ALA A 58 -2.78 13.34 4.45
N ASP A 59 -3.12 13.66 5.70
CA ASP A 59 -4.46 14.02 6.15
C ASP A 59 -5.57 12.96 5.98
N THR A 60 -5.21 11.70 5.75
CA THR A 60 -6.16 10.58 5.70
C THR A 60 -6.42 9.98 7.09
N ALA A 61 -7.45 9.13 7.21
CA ALA A 61 -7.80 8.45 8.46
C ALA A 61 -7.72 6.91 8.32
N PRO A 62 -6.54 6.29 8.48
CA PRO A 62 -6.39 4.83 8.48
C PRO A 62 -7.22 4.17 9.58
N LEU A 63 -7.97 3.12 9.22
CA LEU A 63 -8.85 2.35 10.10
C LEU A 63 -8.31 0.95 10.36
N ASP A 64 -7.98 0.24 9.29
CA ASP A 64 -7.49 -1.14 9.33
C ASP A 64 -6.37 -1.34 8.31
N VAL A 65 -5.41 -2.21 8.64
CA VAL A 65 -4.29 -2.55 7.77
C VAL A 65 -4.14 -4.06 7.72
N THR A 66 -4.27 -4.62 6.52
CA THR A 66 -4.03 -6.04 6.23
C THR A 66 -2.79 -6.18 5.37
N GLY A 67 -1.88 -7.06 5.74
CA GLY A 67 -0.70 -7.38 4.94
C GLY A 67 -0.88 -8.65 4.11
N TYR A 68 -0.39 -8.62 2.88
CA TYR A 68 -0.41 -9.73 1.92
C TYR A 68 1.00 -10.29 1.65
N GLY A 69 1.94 -10.02 2.57
CA GLY A 69 3.33 -10.46 2.45
C GLY A 69 4.14 -9.70 1.40
N THR A 70 5.33 -10.22 1.16
CA THR A 70 6.34 -9.69 0.26
C THR A 70 6.10 -10.07 -1.20
N LEU A 71 6.79 -9.39 -2.12
CA LEU A 71 6.83 -9.78 -3.54
C LEU A 71 7.18 -11.28 -3.70
N GLU A 72 8.23 -11.75 -3.02
CA GLU A 72 8.70 -13.14 -3.12
C GLU A 72 7.66 -14.14 -2.60
N GLU A 73 6.98 -13.82 -1.50
CA GLU A 73 5.93 -14.67 -0.93
C GLU A 73 4.71 -14.76 -1.87
N ARG A 74 4.29 -13.63 -2.44
CA ARG A 74 3.16 -13.62 -3.39
C ARG A 74 3.48 -14.40 -4.67
N GLU A 75 4.70 -14.28 -5.19
CA GLU A 75 5.16 -15.09 -6.32
C GLU A 75 5.20 -16.59 -5.97
N ALA A 76 5.64 -16.94 -4.75
CA ALA A 76 5.67 -18.31 -4.27
C ALA A 76 4.27 -18.92 -4.07
N GLU A 77 3.27 -18.09 -3.73
CA GLU A 77 1.85 -18.46 -3.67
C GLU A 77 1.19 -18.59 -5.04
N GLY A 78 1.91 -18.26 -6.12
CA GLY A 78 1.42 -18.36 -7.49
C GLY A 78 0.60 -17.16 -7.95
N HIS A 79 0.68 -16.01 -7.26
CA HIS A 79 0.06 -14.79 -7.73
C HIS A 79 0.80 -14.24 -8.96
N GLU A 80 0.06 -13.99 -10.04
CA GLU A 80 0.58 -13.27 -11.19
C GLU A 80 0.69 -11.78 -10.84
N ILE A 81 1.89 -11.23 -10.92
CA ILE A 81 2.17 -9.82 -10.67
C ILE A 81 2.59 -9.21 -12.00
N GLY A 82 1.78 -8.29 -12.51
CA GLY A 82 2.03 -7.65 -13.80
C GLY A 82 3.31 -6.81 -13.79
N ASP A 83 3.84 -6.50 -14.98
CA ASP A 83 5.07 -5.71 -15.11
C ASP A 83 4.92 -4.30 -14.50
N GLU A 84 3.72 -3.70 -14.60
CA GLU A 84 3.44 -2.39 -14.00
C GLU A 84 3.47 -2.44 -12.47
N GLU A 85 2.84 -3.45 -11.87
CA GLU A 85 2.86 -3.66 -10.42
C GLU A 85 4.28 -3.93 -9.94
N ARG A 86 5.03 -4.79 -10.63
CA ARG A 86 6.43 -5.06 -10.30
C ARG A 86 7.28 -3.80 -10.41
N ALA A 87 7.04 -2.93 -11.38
CA ALA A 87 7.73 -1.66 -11.49
C ALA A 87 7.41 -0.71 -10.31
N LEU A 88 6.16 -0.64 -9.88
CA LEU A 88 5.76 0.13 -8.68
C LEU A 88 6.41 -0.45 -7.42
N MET A 89 6.41 -1.77 -7.26
CA MET A 89 7.05 -2.45 -6.13
C MET A 89 8.55 -2.21 -6.08
N GLN A 90 9.23 -2.30 -7.23
CA GLN A 90 10.65 -1.99 -7.35
C GLN A 90 10.94 -0.53 -6.99
N ARG A 91 10.09 0.39 -7.45
CA ARG A 91 10.21 1.81 -7.12
C ARG A 91 10.04 2.07 -5.62
N ALA A 92 9.05 1.44 -4.97
CA ALA A 92 8.86 1.53 -3.54
C ALA A 92 10.12 1.09 -2.78
N LEU A 93 10.75 -0.01 -3.23
CA LEU A 93 11.99 -0.53 -2.65
C LEU A 93 13.20 0.39 -2.89
N GLU A 94 13.36 0.94 -4.08
CA GLU A 94 14.50 1.79 -4.44
C GLU A 94 14.47 3.16 -3.75
N GLU A 95 13.27 3.74 -3.62
CA GLU A 95 13.04 5.06 -3.06
C GLU A 95 12.77 5.04 -1.55
N ASN A 96 12.72 3.87 -0.91
CA ASN A 96 12.27 3.70 0.47
C ASN A 96 10.91 4.38 0.70
N ALA A 97 9.96 4.08 -0.20
CA ALA A 97 8.69 4.79 -0.30
C ALA A 97 7.48 3.90 0.06
N VAL A 98 6.36 4.60 0.27
CA VAL A 98 5.00 4.06 0.38
C VAL A 98 4.24 4.53 -0.85
N ILE A 99 3.82 3.61 -1.71
CA ILE A 99 3.16 3.92 -2.99
C ILE A 99 1.75 3.36 -2.97
N VAL A 100 0.74 4.23 -3.18
CA VAL A 100 -0.64 3.79 -3.42
C VAL A 100 -0.75 3.31 -4.86
N ALA A 101 -0.92 2.01 -5.04
CA ALA A 101 -1.05 1.36 -6.35
C ALA A 101 -2.49 1.44 -6.89
N GLN A 102 -3.47 1.29 -5.99
CA GLN A 102 -4.89 1.38 -6.32
C GLN A 102 -5.65 2.03 -5.17
N MET A 103 -6.69 2.81 -5.51
CA MET A 103 -7.64 3.37 -4.56
C MET A 103 -9.06 3.00 -5.01
N THR A 104 -9.82 2.37 -4.13
CA THR A 104 -11.21 1.99 -4.35
C THR A 104 -12.08 2.71 -3.31
N PRO A 105 -12.76 3.80 -3.68
CA PRO A 105 -13.63 4.55 -2.76
C PRO A 105 -14.87 3.74 -2.37
N PHE A 106 -15.37 3.97 -1.17
CA PHE A 106 -16.62 3.41 -0.66
C PHE A 106 -17.73 4.46 -0.74
N PHE A 107 -18.89 4.09 -1.27
CA PHE A 107 -20.07 4.94 -1.35
C PHE A 107 -21.25 4.25 -0.66
N ASP A 108 -22.16 5.03 -0.07
CA ASP A 108 -23.36 4.46 0.57
C ASP A 108 -24.21 3.68 -0.45
N GLY A 109 -24.42 2.39 -0.17
CA GLY A 109 -25.26 1.50 -0.98
C GLY A 109 -24.51 0.64 -2.01
N GLU A 110 -23.18 0.72 -2.07
CA GLU A 110 -22.34 -0.13 -2.93
C GLU A 110 -21.45 -1.06 -2.09
N GLU A 111 -21.39 -2.34 -2.46
CA GLU A 111 -20.40 -3.26 -1.90
C GLU A 111 -19.05 -3.01 -2.58
N PRO A 112 -17.94 -2.85 -1.83
CA PRO A 112 -16.64 -2.66 -2.42
C PRO A 112 -16.22 -3.89 -3.23
N VAL A 113 -15.95 -3.69 -4.52
CA VAL A 113 -15.46 -4.76 -5.41
C VAL A 113 -13.93 -4.69 -5.48
N PHE A 114 -13.28 -5.62 -4.78
CA PHE A 114 -11.84 -5.85 -4.89
C PHE A 114 -11.59 -6.68 -6.16
N HIS A 115 -10.76 -6.17 -7.07
CA HIS A 115 -10.37 -6.87 -8.30
C HIS A 115 -8.99 -7.49 -8.10
#